data_AF-A0A3B3UBQ4-F1
#
_entry.id   AF-A0A3B3UBQ4-F1
#
_cell.length_a   1.000
_cell.length_b   1.000
_cell.length_c   1.000
_cell.angle_alpha   90.00
_cell.angle_beta   90.00
_cell.angle_gamma   90.00
#
_symmetry.space_group_name_H-M   'P 1'
#
loop_
_entity.id
_entity.type
_entity.pdbx_description
1 polymer ?
#
loop_
_entity_poly.entity_id
_entity_poly.type
_entity_poly.pdbx_seq_one_letter_code
_entity_poly.pdbx_strand_id
1 'polypeptide(L)'
;MEDGKEVSTNSLLKDECYSDFLDEDFDVKTYTAQAIHHAVIAEQLAKLAQGISQLDKELHSQVVARHEDLLAQATGIESLEGVLQMMQTRISALQAAVERMRTKIVDPYNKIVGRITQLARLQVSLNIIYLIALASTPHLQTWLQGGVPVTRVWAKEHSLQKGLLHHKGSLGCEDPLCLVPPLGPVCLR
;
A
#
# COMPACT_ATOMS: atom_id res chain seq x y z
N MET A 1 -39.96 -27.31 -2.25
CA MET A 1 -41.00 -27.94 -3.10
C MET A 1 -40.41 -28.00 -4.51
N GLU A 2 -39.49 -28.94 -4.76
CA GLU A 2 -38.83 -29.14 -6.05
C GLU A 2 -38.64 -30.63 -6.20
N ASP A 3 -39.62 -31.35 -6.76
CA ASP A 3 -39.39 -32.72 -7.23
C ASP A 3 -40.49 -33.26 -8.17
N GLY A 4 -41.25 -32.37 -8.82
CA GLY A 4 -42.48 -32.76 -9.52
C GLY A 4 -42.38 -32.98 -11.02
N LYS A 5 -41.34 -32.47 -11.70
CA LYS A 5 -41.43 -32.22 -13.15
C LYS A 5 -40.43 -32.97 -14.05
N GLU A 6 -39.32 -33.48 -13.50
CA GLU A 6 -38.41 -34.37 -14.27
C GLU A 6 -38.99 -35.77 -14.52
N VAL A 7 -40.13 -36.06 -13.88
CA VAL A 7 -40.83 -37.34 -13.94
C VAL A 7 -41.55 -37.55 -15.28
N SER A 8 -41.95 -36.49 -16.00
CA SER A 8 -42.87 -36.59 -17.15
C SER A 8 -42.18 -36.99 -18.47
N THR A 9 -41.08 -36.34 -18.86
CA THR A 9 -40.34 -36.71 -20.10
C THR A 9 -39.68 -38.08 -19.98
N ASN A 10 -39.15 -38.38 -18.80
CA ASN A 10 -38.67 -39.71 -18.48
C ASN A 10 -39.77 -40.77 -18.55
N SER A 11 -41.05 -40.43 -18.32
CA SER A 11 -42.14 -41.42 -18.39
C SER A 11 -42.52 -41.77 -19.83
N LEU A 12 -42.53 -40.80 -20.75
CA LEU A 12 -42.80 -41.04 -22.17
C LEU A 12 -41.66 -41.82 -22.84
N LEU A 13 -40.40 -41.46 -22.54
CA LEU A 13 -39.21 -42.10 -23.10
C LEU A 13 -38.90 -43.48 -22.49
N LYS A 14 -39.59 -43.86 -21.40
CA LYS A 14 -39.52 -45.20 -20.80
C LYS A 14 -40.57 -46.16 -21.32
N ASP A 15 -41.48 -45.69 -22.18
CA ASP A 15 -42.47 -46.56 -22.80
C ASP A 15 -41.75 -47.51 -23.77
N GLU A 16 -41.97 -48.82 -23.61
CA GLU A 16 -41.37 -49.87 -24.46
C GLU A 16 -41.69 -49.65 -25.94
N CYS A 17 -42.77 -48.93 -26.26
CA CYS A 17 -43.12 -48.59 -27.64
C CYS A 17 -42.11 -47.64 -28.32
N TYR A 18 -41.29 -46.91 -27.55
CA TYR A 18 -40.33 -45.95 -28.09
C TYR A 18 -38.87 -46.36 -27.92
N SER A 19 -38.58 -47.49 -27.26
CA SER A 19 -37.21 -47.96 -27.00
C SER A 19 -36.42 -48.21 -28.27
N ASP A 20 -37.07 -48.73 -29.31
CA ASP A 20 -36.44 -49.01 -30.60
C ASP A 20 -35.91 -47.73 -31.27
N PHE A 21 -36.55 -46.58 -31.03
CA PHE A 21 -36.12 -45.28 -31.56
C PHE A 21 -34.99 -44.63 -30.75
N LEU A 22 -34.67 -45.15 -29.57
CA LEU A 22 -33.62 -44.64 -28.69
C LEU A 22 -32.28 -45.36 -28.87
N ASP A 23 -32.25 -46.43 -29.65
CA ASP A 23 -31.04 -47.19 -29.96
C ASP A 23 -30.14 -46.41 -30.95
N GLU A 24 -28.82 -46.42 -30.72
CA GLU A 24 -27.87 -45.66 -31.56
C GLU A 24 -27.76 -46.24 -32.98
N ASP A 25 -28.04 -47.54 -33.14
CA ASP A 25 -28.00 -48.25 -34.42
C ASP A 25 -29.39 -48.38 -35.09
N PHE A 26 -30.35 -47.54 -34.71
CA PHE A 26 -31.71 -47.59 -35.26
C PHE A 26 -31.72 -47.46 -36.80
N ASP A 27 -32.07 -48.54 -37.49
CA ASP A 27 -32.22 -48.56 -38.94
C ASP A 27 -33.69 -48.42 -39.36
N VAL A 28 -34.01 -47.24 -39.88
CA VAL A 28 -35.32 -46.90 -40.43
C VAL A 28 -35.78 -47.90 -41.50
N LYS A 29 -34.87 -48.45 -42.30
CA LYS A 29 -35.23 -49.33 -43.44
C LYS A 29 -35.68 -50.70 -42.99
N THR A 30 -34.98 -51.31 -42.05
CA THR A 30 -35.38 -52.59 -41.46
C THR A 30 -36.64 -52.44 -40.62
N TYR A 31 -36.76 -51.36 -39.83
CA TYR A 31 -37.96 -51.07 -39.05
C TYR A 31 -39.20 -50.88 -39.94
N THR A 32 -39.09 -50.08 -41.01
CA THR A 32 -40.19 -49.86 -41.96
C THR A 32 -40.53 -51.13 -42.74
N ALA A 33 -39.55 -51.91 -43.18
CA ALA A 33 -39.79 -53.21 -43.81
C ALA A 33 -40.56 -54.15 -42.87
N GLN A 34 -40.17 -54.23 -41.60
CA GLN A 34 -40.86 -55.04 -40.59
C GLN A 34 -42.28 -54.54 -40.30
N ALA A 35 -42.50 -53.23 -40.25
CA ALA A 35 -43.83 -52.63 -40.08
C ALA A 35 -44.74 -52.87 -41.31
N ILE A 36 -44.19 -52.87 -42.52
CA ILE A 36 -44.89 -53.22 -43.76
C ILE A 36 -45.25 -54.70 -43.77
N HIS A 37 -44.31 -55.58 -43.40
CA HIS A 37 -44.54 -57.03 -43.34
C HIS A 37 -45.66 -57.41 -42.36
N HIS A 38 -45.74 -56.73 -41.21
CA HIS A 38 -46.80 -56.95 -40.24
C HIS A 38 -48.09 -56.15 -40.53
N ALA A 39 -48.13 -55.34 -41.60
CA ALA A 39 -49.25 -54.48 -41.99
C ALA A 39 -49.70 -53.47 -40.91
N VAL A 40 -48.78 -53.02 -40.03
CA VAL A 40 -49.09 -52.18 -38.84
C VAL A 40 -48.72 -50.71 -39.06
N ILE A 41 -48.40 -50.31 -40.30
CA ILE A 41 -47.83 -48.98 -40.63
C ILE A 41 -48.72 -47.84 -40.13
N ALA A 42 -50.04 -47.93 -40.36
CA ALA A 42 -50.98 -46.86 -39.99
C ALA A 42 -51.07 -46.66 -38.46
N GLU A 43 -51.05 -47.75 -37.69
CA GLU A 43 -51.06 -47.72 -36.24
C GLU A 43 -49.73 -47.18 -35.67
N GLN A 44 -48.60 -47.59 -36.24
CA GLN A 44 -47.28 -47.08 -35.84
C GLN A 44 -47.12 -45.59 -36.14
N LEU A 45 -47.62 -45.12 -37.30
CA LEU A 45 -47.62 -43.71 -37.65
C LEU A 45 -48.50 -42.88 -36.70
N ALA A 46 -49.68 -43.41 -36.34
CA ALA A 46 -50.59 -42.77 -35.40
C ALA A 46 -49.98 -42.67 -33.98
N LYS A 47 -49.32 -43.72 -33.51
CA LYS A 47 -48.59 -43.73 -32.22
C LYS A 47 -47.43 -42.74 -32.20
N LEU A 48 -46.68 -42.63 -33.30
CA LEU A 48 -45.61 -41.64 -33.41
C LEU A 48 -46.15 -40.20 -33.42
N ALA A 49 -47.20 -39.93 -34.20
CA ALA A 49 -47.84 -38.62 -34.23
C ALA A 49 -48.42 -38.21 -32.86
N GLN A 50 -48.98 -39.17 -32.13
CA GLN A 50 -49.43 -38.98 -30.76
C GLN A 50 -48.27 -38.68 -29.80
N GLY A 51 -47.18 -39.46 -29.88
CA GLY A 51 -45.98 -39.25 -29.07
C GLY A 51 -45.35 -37.88 -29.31
N ILE A 52 -45.24 -37.44 -30.57
CA ILE A 52 -44.76 -36.10 -30.95
C ILE A 52 -45.67 -35.02 -30.35
N SER A 53 -47.00 -35.18 -30.45
CA SER A 53 -47.95 -34.21 -29.90
C SER A 53 -47.91 -34.15 -28.36
N GLN A 54 -47.62 -35.26 -27.70
CA GLN A 54 -47.44 -35.31 -26.25
C GLN A 54 -46.11 -34.66 -25.83
N LEU A 55 -45.03 -34.95 -26.56
CA LEU A 55 -43.73 -34.32 -26.33
C LEU A 55 -43.81 -32.80 -26.55
N ASP A 56 -44.51 -32.34 -27.58
CA ASP A 56 -44.71 -30.91 -27.86
C ASP A 56 -45.45 -30.20 -26.73
N LYS A 57 -46.53 -30.79 -26.21
CA LYS A 57 -47.27 -30.26 -25.05
C LYS A 57 -46.42 -30.21 -23.79
N GLU A 58 -45.64 -31.26 -23.52
CA GLU A 58 -44.79 -31.33 -22.35
C GLU A 58 -43.63 -30.34 -22.46
N LEU A 59 -42.99 -30.25 -23.64
CA LEU A 59 -41.95 -29.27 -23.92
C LEU A 59 -42.49 -27.85 -23.74
N HIS A 60 -43.68 -27.55 -24.27
CA HIS A 60 -44.33 -26.25 -24.06
C HIS A 60 -44.62 -25.98 -22.57
N SER A 61 -45.10 -26.97 -21.82
CA SER A 61 -45.34 -26.86 -20.37
C SER A 61 -44.07 -26.62 -19.56
N GLN A 62 -42.95 -27.24 -19.95
CA GLN A 62 -41.65 -27.06 -19.29
C GLN A 62 -41.04 -25.71 -19.61
N VAL A 63 -41.10 -25.32 -20.89
CA VAL A 63 -40.75 -24.02 -21.41
C VAL A 63 -41.53 -22.96 -20.61
N VAL A 64 -42.85 -22.92 -20.69
CA VAL A 64 -43.67 -21.92 -19.97
C VAL A 64 -43.40 -21.89 -18.45
N ALA A 65 -43.24 -23.05 -17.80
CA ALA A 65 -42.99 -23.08 -16.36
C ALA A 65 -41.60 -22.53 -15.96
N ARG A 66 -40.56 -22.77 -16.79
CA ARG A 66 -39.21 -22.28 -16.52
C ARG A 66 -39.02 -20.82 -16.94
N HIS A 67 -39.92 -20.24 -17.74
CA HIS A 67 -39.77 -18.87 -18.26
C HIS A 67 -39.95 -17.80 -17.21
N GLU A 68 -40.91 -17.96 -16.30
CA GLU A 68 -41.09 -17.06 -15.15
C GLU A 68 -39.84 -17.07 -14.27
N ASP A 69 -39.28 -18.25 -13.98
CA ASP A 69 -38.06 -18.37 -13.17
C ASP A 69 -36.84 -17.74 -13.87
N LEU A 70 -36.68 -17.96 -15.19
CA LEU A 70 -35.57 -17.38 -15.96
C LEU A 70 -35.70 -15.85 -16.05
N LEU A 71 -36.91 -15.33 -16.24
CA LEU A 71 -37.16 -13.89 -16.24
C LEU A 71 -36.94 -13.28 -14.85
N ALA A 72 -37.39 -13.93 -13.79
CA ALA A 72 -37.15 -13.52 -12.42
C ALA A 72 -35.65 -13.54 -12.07
N GLN A 73 -34.91 -14.54 -12.54
CA GLN A 73 -33.46 -14.59 -12.40
C GLN A 73 -32.77 -13.46 -13.18
N ALA A 74 -33.17 -13.20 -14.43
CA ALA A 74 -32.61 -12.14 -15.25
C ALA A 74 -32.86 -10.74 -14.64
N THR A 75 -34.09 -10.46 -14.17
CA THR A 75 -34.41 -9.21 -13.45
C THR A 75 -33.72 -9.13 -12.09
N GLY A 76 -33.53 -10.28 -11.42
CA GLY A 76 -32.74 -10.36 -10.19
C GLY A 76 -31.28 -9.95 -10.41
N ILE A 77 -30.66 -10.41 -11.49
CA ILE A 77 -29.29 -10.04 -11.87
C ILE A 77 -29.18 -8.53 -12.19
N GLU A 78 -30.12 -7.99 -12.96
CA GLU A 78 -30.16 -6.54 -13.26
C GLU A 78 -30.25 -5.69 -11.98
N SER A 79 -31.08 -6.11 -11.02
CA SER A 79 -31.19 -5.42 -9.73
C SER A 79 -29.86 -5.45 -8.93
N LEU A 80 -29.14 -6.56 -8.99
CA LEU A 80 -27.86 -6.73 -8.30
C LEU A 80 -26.76 -5.90 -8.97
N GLU A 81 -26.76 -5.80 -10.30
CA GLU A 81 -25.88 -4.90 -11.05
C GLU A 81 -26.07 -3.44 -10.60
N GLY A 82 -27.32 -3.00 -10.40
CA GLY A 82 -27.62 -1.68 -9.84
C GLY A 82 -27.02 -1.45 -8.44
N VAL A 83 -27.10 -2.45 -7.55
CA VAL A 83 -26.47 -2.39 -6.22
C VAL A 83 -24.95 -2.35 -6.31
N LEU A 84 -24.35 -3.14 -7.21
CA LEU A 84 -22.90 -3.18 -7.42
C LEU A 84 -22.39 -1.83 -7.95
N GLN A 85 -23.12 -1.21 -8.89
CA GLN A 85 -22.84 0.13 -9.40
C GLN A 85 -22.87 1.19 -8.28
N MET A 86 -23.86 1.08 -7.37
CA MET A 86 -23.97 1.96 -6.21
C MET A 86 -22.80 1.75 -5.23
N MET A 87 -22.40 0.50 -4.98
CA MET A 87 -21.23 0.19 -4.16
C MET A 87 -19.95 0.76 -4.77
N GLN A 88 -19.74 0.58 -6.07
CA GLN A 88 -18.57 1.12 -6.78
C GLN A 88 -18.49 2.65 -6.65
N THR A 89 -19.62 3.34 -6.78
CA THR A 89 -19.70 4.80 -6.60
C THR A 89 -19.32 5.21 -5.18
N ARG A 90 -19.80 4.49 -4.16
CA ARG A 90 -19.47 4.75 -2.75
C ARG A 90 -17.99 4.49 -2.45
N ILE A 91 -17.41 3.42 -2.98
CA ILE A 91 -15.98 3.11 -2.85
C ILE A 91 -15.14 4.22 -3.47
N SER A 92 -15.51 4.69 -4.66
CA SER A 92 -14.82 5.77 -5.35
C SER A 92 -14.87 7.08 -4.54
N ALA A 93 -16.03 7.39 -3.94
CA ALA A 93 -16.17 8.54 -3.04
C ALA A 93 -15.30 8.42 -1.78
N LEU A 94 -15.21 7.22 -1.19
CA LEU A 94 -14.37 6.94 -0.03
C LEU A 94 -12.88 7.09 -0.38
N GLN A 95 -12.45 6.54 -1.52
CA GLN A 95 -11.07 6.69 -2.01
C GLN A 95 -10.72 8.17 -2.19
N ALA A 96 -11.61 8.96 -2.79
CA ALA A 96 -11.41 10.39 -2.93
C ALA A 96 -11.34 11.11 -1.56
N ALA A 97 -12.12 10.68 -0.56
CA ALA A 97 -12.06 11.23 0.79
C ALA A 97 -10.72 10.91 1.47
N VAL A 98 -10.24 9.67 1.34
CA VAL A 98 -8.93 9.24 1.87
C VAL A 98 -7.80 10.03 1.22
N GLU A 99 -7.84 10.26 -0.10
CA GLU A 99 -6.81 11.05 -0.78
C GLU A 99 -6.81 12.51 -0.33
N ARG A 100 -7.99 13.10 -0.09
CA ARG A 100 -8.10 14.43 0.54
C ARG A 100 -7.55 14.44 1.97
N MET A 101 -7.73 13.37 2.75
CA MET A 101 -7.14 13.28 4.09
C MET A 101 -5.62 13.14 4.01
N ARG A 102 -5.10 12.34 3.07
CA ARG A 102 -3.67 12.19 2.82
C ARG A 102 -3.02 13.53 2.56
N THR A 103 -3.54 14.31 1.61
CA THR A 103 -3.03 15.67 1.32
C THR A 103 -3.13 16.61 2.53
N LYS A 104 -4.20 16.52 3.32
CA LYS A 104 -4.37 17.34 4.53
C LYS A 104 -3.50 16.93 5.72
N ILE A 105 -2.87 15.75 5.70
CA ILE A 105 -2.10 15.22 6.84
C ILE A 105 -0.63 15.03 6.47
N VAL A 106 -0.36 14.31 5.37
CA VAL A 106 1.00 13.95 4.95
C VAL A 106 1.77 15.17 4.46
N ASP A 107 1.15 16.04 3.66
CA ASP A 107 1.82 17.25 3.17
C ASP A 107 2.23 18.21 4.29
N PRO A 108 1.35 18.59 5.25
CA PRO A 108 1.78 19.42 6.37
C PRO A 108 2.79 18.72 7.27
N TYR A 109 2.68 17.40 7.46
CA TYR A 109 3.70 16.64 8.19
C TYR A 109 5.09 16.79 7.54
N ASN A 110 5.19 16.58 6.23
CA ASN A 110 6.43 16.75 5.49
C ASN A 110 6.97 18.19 5.56
N LYS A 111 6.09 19.20 5.50
CA LYS A 111 6.48 20.61 5.69
C LYS A 111 7.04 20.87 7.09
N ILE A 112 6.44 20.30 8.13
CA ILE A 112 6.90 20.43 9.51
C ILE A 112 8.26 19.78 9.68
N VAL A 113 8.44 18.54 9.20
CA VAL A 113 9.74 17.84 9.24
C VAL A 113 10.80 18.67 8.51
N GLY A 114 10.49 19.22 7.33
CA GLY A 114 11.39 20.13 6.62
C GLY A 114 11.79 21.34 7.46
N ARG A 115 10.85 22.01 8.11
CA ARG A 115 11.13 23.15 9.00
C ARG A 115 11.95 22.75 10.24
N ILE A 116 11.70 21.58 10.83
CA ILE A 116 12.49 21.06 11.96
C ILE A 116 13.94 20.84 11.54
N THR A 117 14.18 20.27 10.35
CA THR A 117 15.56 20.11 9.85
C THR A 117 16.25 21.44 9.58
N GLN A 118 15.54 22.46 9.10
CA GLN A 118 16.08 23.81 8.93
C GLN A 118 16.45 24.43 10.28
N LEU A 119 15.57 24.31 11.28
CA LEU A 119 15.83 24.81 12.63
C LEU A 119 17.05 24.11 13.26
N ALA A 120 17.19 22.79 13.08
CA ALA A 120 18.35 22.05 13.56
C ALA A 120 19.67 22.55 12.94
N ARG A 121 19.67 22.85 11.64
CA ARG A 121 20.85 23.44 10.96
C ARG A 121 21.18 24.83 11.50
N LEU A 122 20.18 25.68 11.73
CA LEU A 122 20.37 26.99 12.33
C LEU A 122 20.93 26.89 13.75
N GLN A 123 20.46 25.93 14.54
CA GLN A 123 20.97 25.70 15.89
C GLN A 123 22.47 25.34 15.88
N VAL A 124 22.91 24.53 14.91
CA VAL A 124 24.34 24.23 14.73
C VAL A 124 25.12 25.49 14.39
N SER A 125 24.63 26.31 13.45
CA SER A 125 25.28 27.58 13.11
C SER A 125 25.39 28.52 14.31
N LEU A 126 24.33 28.67 15.10
CA LEU A 126 24.32 29.48 16.32
C LEU A 126 25.32 28.96 17.34
N ASN A 127 25.39 27.63 17.51
CA ASN A 127 26.36 27.01 18.40
C ASN A 127 27.80 27.34 17.96
N ILE A 128 28.11 27.25 16.66
CA ILE A 128 29.42 27.61 16.13
C ILE A 128 29.75 29.09 16.39
N ILE A 129 28.81 30.00 16.15
CA ILE A 129 28.99 31.43 16.42
C ILE A 129 29.26 31.67 17.91
N TYR A 130 28.48 31.03 18.78
CA TYR A 130 28.66 31.11 20.23
C TYR A 130 30.04 30.60 20.66
N LEU A 131 30.51 29.48 20.10
CA LEU A 131 31.84 28.94 20.37
C LEU A 131 32.95 29.91 19.96
N ILE A 132 32.87 30.52 18.78
CA ILE A 132 33.85 31.49 18.30
C ILE A 132 33.87 32.74 19.19
N ALA A 133 32.69 33.29 19.52
CA ALA A 133 32.58 34.47 20.37
C ALA A 133 33.17 34.22 21.77
N LEU A 134 32.88 33.05 22.35
CA LEU A 134 33.41 32.66 23.66
C LEU A 134 34.94 32.51 23.62
N ALA A 135 35.49 31.87 22.58
CA ALA A 135 36.94 31.71 22.41
C ALA A 135 37.67 33.04 22.15
N SER A 136 37.01 34.00 21.49
CA SER A 136 37.60 35.29 21.13
C SER A 136 37.59 36.30 22.27
N THR A 137 36.64 36.20 23.20
CA THR A 137 36.48 37.12 24.34
C THR A 137 37.75 37.26 25.20
N PRO A 138 38.41 36.18 25.68
CA PRO A 138 39.65 36.31 26.45
C PRO A 138 40.81 36.86 25.61
N HIS A 139 40.84 36.55 24.32
CA HIS A 139 41.86 37.07 23.40
C HIS A 139 41.70 38.59 23.21
N LEU A 140 40.47 39.08 23.01
CA LEU A 140 40.14 40.51 22.97
C LEU A 140 40.46 41.22 24.29
N GLN A 141 40.12 40.60 25.44
CA GLN A 141 40.48 41.12 26.76
C GLN A 141 42.01 41.21 26.94
N THR A 142 42.74 40.22 26.43
CA THR A 142 44.22 40.23 26.43
C THR A 142 44.77 41.29 25.48
N TRP A 143 44.13 41.56 24.34
CA TRP A 143 44.48 42.70 23.47
C TRP A 143 44.19 44.06 24.13
N LEU A 144 43.09 44.16 24.88
CA LEU A 144 42.71 45.38 25.61
C LEU A 144 43.63 45.67 26.80
N GLN A 145 44.00 44.65 27.59
CA GLN A 145 44.91 44.80 28.74
C GLN A 145 46.39 44.70 28.36
N GLY A 146 46.68 43.97 27.28
CA GLY A 146 48.01 43.65 26.77
C GLY A 146 48.42 44.49 25.57
N GLY A 147 47.63 45.51 25.19
CA GLY A 147 48.15 46.65 24.45
C GLY A 147 49.37 47.12 25.23
N VAL A 148 50.56 46.75 24.74
CA VAL A 148 51.81 46.90 25.49
C VAL A 148 51.86 48.37 25.86
N PRO A 149 51.73 48.74 27.14
CA PRO A 149 51.85 50.14 27.48
C PRO A 149 53.25 50.48 27.01
N VAL A 150 53.37 51.48 26.13
CA VAL A 150 54.65 51.84 25.50
C VAL A 150 55.74 51.93 26.59
N THR A 151 55.35 52.31 27.81
CA THR A 151 56.16 52.29 29.02
C THR A 151 56.87 50.95 29.33
N ARG A 152 56.33 49.76 29.06
CA ARG A 152 57.04 48.47 29.26
C ARG A 152 58.04 48.16 28.16
N VAL A 153 57.72 48.51 26.91
CA VAL A 153 58.66 48.36 25.77
C VAL A 153 59.82 49.34 25.95
N TRP A 154 59.52 50.60 26.27
CA TRP A 154 60.51 51.63 26.58
C TRP A 154 61.28 51.33 27.87
N ALA A 155 60.66 50.73 28.90
CA ALA A 155 61.38 50.30 30.10
C ALA A 155 62.32 49.11 29.85
N LYS A 156 61.96 48.20 28.95
CA LYS A 156 62.85 47.10 28.50
C LYS A 156 64.02 47.67 27.69
N GLU A 157 63.76 48.61 26.77
CA GLU A 157 64.79 49.33 25.99
C GLU A 157 65.77 50.09 26.90
N HIS A 158 65.25 50.83 27.89
CA HIS A 158 66.06 51.61 28.83
C HIS A 158 66.80 50.74 29.86
N SER A 159 66.25 49.58 30.23
CA SER A 159 66.92 48.57 31.07
C SER A 159 68.02 47.83 30.29
N LEU A 160 67.82 47.56 28.99
CA LEU A 160 68.86 47.02 28.11
C LEU A 160 69.98 48.04 27.86
N GLN A 161 69.68 49.34 27.77
CA GLN A 161 70.70 50.41 27.74
C GLN A 161 71.49 50.53 29.06
N LYS A 162 70.85 50.33 30.21
CA LYS A 162 71.52 50.35 31.53
C LYS A 162 72.30 49.05 31.82
N GLY A 163 71.85 47.91 31.27
CA GLY A 163 72.53 46.62 31.38
C GLY A 163 73.86 46.54 30.62
N LEU A 164 74.08 47.41 29.63
CA LEU A 164 75.35 47.47 28.90
C LEU A 164 76.46 48.24 29.64
N LEU A 165 76.15 48.94 30.74
CA LEU A 165 77.10 49.73 31.53
C LEU A 165 77.48 49.10 32.88
N HIS A 166 76.95 47.92 33.21
CA HIS A 166 77.23 47.25 34.49
C HIS A 166 77.35 45.73 34.33
N HIS A 167 78.25 45.27 33.46
CA HIS A 167 78.69 43.86 33.46
C HIS A 167 80.07 43.73 34.13
N LYS A 168 80.08 43.69 35.47
CA LYS A 168 81.17 43.07 36.25
C LYS A 168 80.65 42.62 37.62
N GLY A 169 80.73 41.32 37.89
CA GLY A 169 80.49 40.69 39.20
C GLY A 169 79.15 39.95 39.27
N SER A 170 79.00 38.64 39.01
CA SER A 170 79.58 37.45 39.64
C SER A 170 78.77 36.89 40.83
N LEU A 171 78.31 35.63 40.64
CA LEU A 171 78.10 34.52 41.62
C LEU A 171 76.77 34.32 42.38
N GLY A 172 76.35 33.05 42.41
CA GLY A 172 75.46 32.37 43.38
C GLY A 172 74.06 32.06 42.82
N CYS A 173 73.73 30.82 42.40
CA CYS A 173 73.18 29.70 43.21
C CYS A 173 72.01 30.18 44.11
N GLU A 174 70.79 29.63 44.10
CA GLU A 174 70.40 28.24 44.39
C GLU A 174 68.99 27.90 43.81
N ASP A 175 68.83 26.70 43.23
CA ASP A 175 67.58 25.90 43.26
C ASP A 175 67.56 25.08 44.60
N PRO A 176 66.51 24.35 45.08
CA PRO A 176 65.34 23.82 44.35
C PRO A 176 64.02 23.59 45.17
N LEU A 177 63.01 22.94 44.54
CA LEU A 177 61.88 22.14 45.10
C LEU A 177 60.70 22.91 45.76
N CYS A 178 59.39 22.64 45.61
CA CYS A 178 58.49 21.53 45.19
C CYS A 178 57.15 22.20 44.71
N LEU A 179 56.15 21.62 44.01
CA LEU A 179 55.52 20.30 44.01
C LEU A 179 54.59 20.18 42.77
N VAL A 180 54.34 18.96 42.30
CA VAL A 180 53.73 18.57 41.01
C VAL A 180 52.16 18.42 41.10
N PRO A 181 51.37 17.96 40.10
CA PRO A 181 50.18 18.60 39.48
C PRO A 181 48.89 17.73 39.66
N PRO A 182 48.05 17.44 38.65
CA PRO A 182 47.06 18.24 37.91
C PRO A 182 45.59 17.81 38.25
N LEU A 183 44.58 18.59 37.86
CA LEU A 183 43.19 18.10 37.78
C LEU A 183 42.63 18.30 36.38
N GLY A 184 42.26 17.18 35.75
CA GLY A 184 41.80 17.05 34.39
C GLY A 184 40.31 17.37 34.16
N PRO A 185 39.77 16.95 33.00
CA PRO A 185 38.58 17.56 32.37
C PRO A 185 37.27 17.03 32.94
N VAL A 186 36.26 17.91 33.02
CA VAL A 186 34.88 17.54 33.37
C VAL A 186 34.09 17.31 32.07
N CYS A 187 33.75 16.05 31.80
CA CYS A 187 32.67 15.66 30.89
C CYS A 187 31.33 15.88 31.60
N LEU A 188 30.41 16.65 31.01
CA LEU A 188 28.98 16.53 31.29
C LEU A 188 28.30 15.84 30.11
N ARG A 189 27.67 14.71 30.40
CA ARG A 189 26.60 14.08 29.63
C ARG A 189 25.29 14.46 30.29
#